data_AF-A0A842NH11-F1
#
_entry.id   AF-A0A842NH11-F1
#
_cell.length_a   1.000
_cell.length_b   1.000
_cell.length_c   1.000
_cell.angle_alpha   90.00
_cell.angle_beta   90.00
_cell.angle_gamma   90.00
#
_symmetry.space_group_name_H-M   'P 1'
#
loop_
_entity.id
_entity.type
_entity.pdbx_description
1 polymer ?
#
loop_
_entity_poly.entity_id
_entity_poly.type
_entity_poly.pdbx_seq_one_letter_code
_entity_poly.pdbx_strand_id
1 'polypeptide(L)'
;MICDDAPQFKNITELLGLCWVHDGRHYKKIIPFLKDSKIKLENFILKYWNYYKSLKKYKDNPTIEMKERLSKDFDILFSIKTGYLELDKRIEKTKNKKSELLLILDYPEIPLHNNAAELAVRVQVRKRDVSLQTRTEQ
;
A
#
# COMPACT_ATOMS: atom_id res chain seq x y z
N MET A 1 33.63 -3.54 -11.22
CA MET A 1 34.00 -2.48 -10.25
C MET A 1 32.71 -1.86 -9.74
N ILE A 2 32.51 -1.88 -8.43
CA ILE A 2 31.33 -1.36 -7.72
C ILE A 2 31.44 0.18 -7.63
N CYS A 3 30.32 0.86 -7.88
CA CYS A 3 29.92 2.15 -7.31
C CYS A 3 28.44 2.32 -7.73
N ASP A 4 27.47 1.94 -6.89
CA ASP A 4 26.79 2.74 -5.85
C ASP A 4 26.22 4.08 -6.39
N ASP A 5 24.92 4.27 -6.22
CA ASP A 5 24.07 5.32 -6.83
C ASP A 5 23.77 5.14 -8.34
N ALA A 6 22.76 4.32 -8.66
CA ALA A 6 22.14 4.34 -9.99
C ALA A 6 20.93 5.30 -9.98
N PRO A 7 21.06 6.55 -10.49
CA PRO A 7 19.98 7.55 -10.54
C PRO A 7 18.86 7.21 -11.55
N GLN A 8 18.82 5.99 -12.06
CA GLN A 8 17.89 5.55 -13.10
C GLN A 8 16.46 5.36 -12.58
N PHE A 9 16.26 5.42 -11.26
CA PHE A 9 14.96 5.43 -10.59
C PHE A 9 14.70 6.74 -9.83
N LYS A 10 15.17 7.89 -10.32
CA LYS A 10 14.75 9.20 -9.78
C LYS A 10 13.60 9.84 -10.58
N ASN A 11 13.49 9.55 -11.88
CA ASN A 11 12.53 10.24 -12.75
C ASN A 11 11.17 9.53 -12.94
N ILE A 12 10.96 8.35 -12.33
CA ILE A 12 9.62 7.70 -12.25
C ILE A 12 9.05 7.85 -10.81
N THR A 13 9.66 8.72 -10.01
CA THR A 13 9.69 8.62 -8.54
C THR A 13 9.20 9.89 -7.87
N GLU A 14 8.95 10.95 -8.65
CA GLU A 14 8.37 12.21 -8.17
C GLU A 14 6.86 12.11 -7.95
N LEU A 15 6.21 11.08 -8.50
CA LEU A 15 4.81 10.69 -8.27
C LEU A 15 4.75 9.30 -7.62
N LEU A 16 5.51 9.07 -6.55
CA LEU A 16 5.41 7.85 -5.74
C LEU A 16 4.04 7.77 -5.04
N GLY A 17 3.00 7.50 -5.81
CA GLY A 17 1.72 7.05 -5.28
C GLY A 17 1.97 5.75 -4.52
N LEU A 18 1.71 5.77 -3.21
CA LEU A 18 1.88 4.57 -2.40
C LEU A 18 0.88 3.49 -2.86
N CYS A 19 1.35 2.25 -2.94
CA CYS A 19 0.54 1.12 -3.35
C CYS A 19 -0.45 0.73 -2.24
N TRP A 20 -1.76 0.85 -2.52
CA TRP A 20 -2.83 0.50 -1.58
C TRP A 20 -2.80 -0.98 -1.14
N VAL A 21 -2.35 -1.88 -2.02
CA VAL A 21 -2.22 -3.30 -1.67
C VAL A 21 -1.08 -3.52 -0.68
N HIS A 22 0.05 -2.82 -0.83
CA HIS A 22 1.16 -2.90 0.12
C HIS A 22 0.79 -2.30 1.46
N ASP A 23 0.12 -1.14 1.47
CA ASP A 23 -0.36 -0.55 2.72
C ASP A 23 -1.33 -1.49 3.46
N GLY A 24 -2.24 -2.11 2.70
CA GLY A 24 -3.21 -3.11 3.18
C GLY A 24 -2.55 -4.35 3.80
N ARG A 25 -1.42 -4.82 3.26
CA ARG A 25 -0.71 -6.01 3.79
C ARG A 25 -0.22 -5.83 5.22
N HIS A 26 0.12 -4.62 5.63
CA HIS A 26 0.58 -4.38 7.00
C HIS A 26 -0.52 -4.63 8.04
N TYR A 27 -1.80 -4.41 7.71
CA TYR A 27 -2.90 -4.75 8.61
C TYR A 27 -3.03 -6.26 8.82
N LYS A 28 -2.73 -7.06 7.80
CA LYS A 28 -2.72 -8.54 7.92
C LYS A 28 -1.57 -9.08 8.77
N LYS A 29 -0.53 -8.27 9.04
CA LYS A 29 0.60 -8.65 9.90
C LYS A 29 0.32 -8.45 11.38
N ILE A 30 -0.77 -7.78 11.74
CA ILE A 30 -1.22 -7.60 13.12
C ILE A 30 -1.75 -8.94 13.62
N ILE A 31 -1.22 -9.43 14.74
CA ILE A 31 -1.59 -10.73 15.33
C ILE A 31 -2.37 -10.48 16.63
N PRO A 32 -3.71 -10.45 16.58
CA PRO A 32 -4.52 -10.21 17.76
C PRO A 32 -4.57 -11.44 18.66
N PHE A 33 -4.28 -11.27 19.96
CA PHE A 33 -4.40 -12.33 20.96
C PHE A 33 -5.82 -12.46 21.52
N LEU A 34 -6.56 -11.35 21.65
CA LEU A 34 -7.90 -11.32 22.20
C LEU A 34 -8.96 -11.38 21.09
N LYS A 35 -10.09 -12.05 21.37
CA LYS A 35 -11.23 -12.15 20.45
C LYS A 35 -11.78 -10.78 20.05
N ASP A 36 -11.88 -9.85 20.99
CA ASP A 36 -12.34 -8.49 20.74
C ASP A 36 -11.40 -7.73 19.79
N SER A 37 -10.07 -7.81 20.02
CA SER A 37 -9.06 -7.21 19.13
C SER A 37 -9.10 -7.82 17.73
N LYS A 38 -9.38 -9.12 17.61
CA LYS A 38 -9.55 -9.80 16.32
C LYS A 38 -10.75 -9.24 15.55
N ILE A 39 -11.90 -9.13 16.20
CA ILE A 39 -13.12 -8.56 15.59
C ILE A 39 -12.88 -7.11 15.13
N LYS A 40 -12.21 -6.29 15.96
CA LYS A 40 -11.84 -4.91 15.62
C LYS A 40 -10.95 -4.84 14.36
N LEU A 41 -9.93 -5.71 14.29
CA LEU A 41 -9.04 -5.80 13.13
C LEU A 41 -9.79 -6.22 11.87
N GLU A 42 -10.59 -7.28 11.92
CA GLU A 42 -11.35 -7.78 10.78
C GLU A 42 -12.35 -6.73 10.27
N ASN A 43 -13.08 -6.07 11.17
CA ASN A 43 -13.99 -4.98 10.83
C ASN A 43 -13.26 -3.81 10.15
N PHE A 44 -12.09 -3.43 10.65
CA PHE A 44 -11.30 -2.36 10.02
C PHE A 44 -10.81 -2.77 8.62
N ILE A 45 -10.29 -4.00 8.47
CA ILE A 45 -9.84 -4.52 7.18
C ILE A 45 -10.98 -4.52 6.15
N LEU A 46 -12.20 -4.89 6.54
CA LEU A 46 -13.37 -4.82 5.67
C LEU A 46 -13.65 -3.39 5.19
N LYS A 47 -13.64 -2.40 6.11
CA LYS A 47 -13.81 -0.99 5.76
C LYS A 47 -12.72 -0.48 4.82
N TYR A 48 -11.47 -0.86 5.08
CA TYR A 48 -10.32 -0.54 4.23
C TYR A 48 -10.51 -1.03 2.79
N TRP A 49 -10.87 -2.30 2.61
CA TRP A 49 -11.06 -2.86 1.26
C TRP A 49 -12.32 -2.36 0.57
N ASN A 50 -13.36 -1.98 1.31
CA ASN A 50 -14.51 -1.29 0.74
C ASN A 50 -14.12 0.09 0.21
N TYR A 51 -13.32 0.85 0.96
CA TYR A 51 -12.77 2.13 0.48
C TYR A 51 -11.91 1.94 -0.78
N TYR A 52 -11.03 0.94 -0.79
CA TYR A 52 -10.24 0.58 -1.98
C TYR A 52 -11.12 0.28 -3.21
N LYS A 53 -12.23 -0.46 -3.05
CA LYS A 53 -13.17 -0.71 -4.15
C LYS A 53 -13.80 0.59 -4.65
N SER A 54 -14.10 1.55 -3.77
CA SER A 54 -14.62 2.87 -4.16
C SER A 54 -13.60 3.66 -4.98
N LEU A 55 -12.31 3.63 -4.60
CA LEU A 55 -11.23 4.20 -5.43
C LEU A 55 -11.15 3.53 -6.81
N LYS A 56 -11.31 2.20 -6.87
CA LYS A 56 -11.33 1.47 -8.15
C LYS A 56 -12.50 1.90 -9.04
N LYS A 57 -13.68 2.15 -8.47
CA LYS A 57 -14.85 2.67 -9.20
C LYS A 57 -14.62 4.09 -9.70
N TYR A 58 -14.02 4.94 -8.86
CA TYR A 58 -13.67 6.30 -9.25
C TYR A 58 -12.75 6.35 -10.48
N LYS A 59 -11.78 5.43 -10.57
CA LYS A 59 -10.92 5.33 -11.75
C LYS A 59 -11.68 5.09 -13.06
N ASP A 60 -12.79 4.36 -13.00
CA ASP A 60 -13.59 3.98 -14.18
C ASP A 60 -14.40 5.18 -14.69
N ASN A 61 -14.87 6.03 -13.77
CA ASN A 61 -15.63 7.24 -14.08
C ASN A 61 -15.31 8.37 -13.08
N PRO A 62 -14.20 9.10 -13.27
CA PRO A 62 -13.76 10.11 -12.32
C PRO A 62 -14.64 11.36 -12.39
N THR A 63 -15.28 11.70 -11.28
CA THR A 63 -16.06 12.95 -11.13
C THR A 63 -15.54 13.79 -9.98
N ILE A 64 -15.74 15.11 -10.06
CA ILE A 64 -15.33 16.06 -9.02
C ILE A 64 -16.04 15.71 -7.69
N GLU A 65 -17.34 15.39 -7.76
CA GLU A 65 -18.12 15.00 -6.58
C GLU A 65 -17.57 13.73 -5.91
N MET A 66 -17.20 12.70 -6.69
CA MET A 66 -16.60 11.48 -6.15
C MET A 66 -15.20 11.74 -5.58
N LYS A 67 -14.40 12.61 -6.20
CA LYS A 67 -13.07 13.02 -5.71
C LYS A 67 -13.18 13.64 -4.32
N GLU A 68 -14.05 14.65 -4.15
CA GLU A 68 -14.24 15.30 -2.85
C GLU A 68 -14.78 14.35 -1.80
N ARG A 69 -15.75 13.51 -2.18
CA ARG A 69 -16.32 12.48 -1.29
C ARG A 69 -15.25 11.49 -0.83
N LEU A 70 -14.45 10.95 -1.75
CA LEU A 70 -13.40 9.98 -1.42
C LEU A 70 -12.32 10.57 -0.52
N SER A 71 -11.97 11.84 -0.72
CA SER A 71 -11.04 12.54 0.18
C SER A 71 -11.59 12.66 1.60
N LYS A 72 -12.88 13.00 1.75
CA LYS A 72 -13.56 13.06 3.06
C LYS A 72 -13.72 11.68 3.70
N ASP A 73 -14.14 10.68 2.93
CA ASP A 73 -14.28 9.29 3.38
C ASP A 73 -12.93 8.74 3.90
N PHE A 74 -11.81 9.15 3.29
CA PHE A 74 -10.47 8.82 3.81
C PHE A 74 -10.27 9.38 5.23
N ASP A 75 -10.51 10.68 5.43
CA ASP A 75 -10.30 11.30 6.75
C ASP A 75 -11.17 10.65 7.82
N ILE A 76 -12.41 10.30 7.48
CA ILE A 76 -13.34 9.62 8.38
C ILE A 76 -12.81 8.22 8.73
N LEU A 77 -12.46 7.42 7.72
CA LEU A 77 -11.99 6.04 7.90
C LEU A 77 -10.70 5.98 8.73
N PHE A 78 -9.73 6.83 8.44
CA PHE A 78 -8.43 6.82 9.10
C PHE A 78 -8.38 7.67 10.38
N SER A 79 -9.50 8.27 10.80
CA SER A 79 -9.64 8.87 12.13
C SER A 79 -10.30 7.93 13.15
N ILE A 80 -10.73 6.73 12.73
CA ILE A 80 -11.29 5.73 13.64
C ILE A 80 -10.27 5.37 14.72
N LYS A 81 -10.72 5.42 15.98
CA LYS A 81 -10.01 4.86 17.13
C LYS A 81 -10.74 3.60 17.59
N THR A 82 -10.04 2.48 17.53
CA THR A 82 -10.56 1.14 17.81
C THR A 82 -10.35 0.70 19.25
N GLY A 83 -9.46 1.38 19.98
CA GLY A 83 -9.03 0.98 21.32
C GLY A 83 -8.08 -0.22 21.30
N TYR A 84 -7.67 -0.67 20.11
CA TYR A 84 -6.61 -1.65 19.95
C TYR A 84 -5.35 -0.94 19.48
N LEU A 85 -4.43 -0.71 20.42
CA LEU A 85 -3.27 0.17 20.25
C LEU A 85 -2.43 -0.13 18.98
N GLU A 86 -2.19 -1.40 18.67
CA GLU A 86 -1.41 -1.79 17.49
C GLU A 86 -2.13 -1.42 16.19
N LEU A 87 -3.44 -1.65 16.14
CA LEU A 87 -4.28 -1.25 15.02
C LEU A 87 -4.37 0.28 14.90
N ASP A 88 -4.58 0.99 16.01
CA ASP A 88 -4.69 2.46 16.01
C ASP A 88 -3.38 3.13 15.54
N LYS A 89 -2.22 2.62 15.98
CA LYS A 89 -0.90 3.05 15.48
C LYS A 89 -0.76 2.78 13.98
N ARG A 90 -1.28 1.65 13.50
CA ARG A 90 -1.23 1.32 12.07
C ARG A 90 -2.13 2.23 11.24
N ILE A 91 -3.34 2.53 11.72
CA ILE A 91 -4.28 3.47 11.09
C ILE A 91 -3.65 4.85 10.97
N GLU A 92 -3.00 5.34 12.02
CA GLU A 92 -2.34 6.65 12.02
C GLU A 92 -1.19 6.73 11.02
N LYS A 93 -0.38 5.66 10.90
CA LYS A 93 0.67 5.58 9.87
C LYS A 93 0.10 5.71 8.46
N THR A 94 -1.03 5.08 8.18
CA THR A 94 -1.70 5.20 6.88
C THR A 94 -2.34 6.57 6.70
N LYS A 95 -2.90 7.18 7.76
CA LYS A 95 -3.43 8.54 7.74
C LYS A 95 -2.36 9.56 7.31
N ASN A 96 -1.14 9.45 7.85
CA ASN A 96 -0.04 10.35 7.54
C ASN A 96 0.45 10.25 6.08
N LYS A 97 0.03 9.19 5.37
CA LYS A 97 0.36 8.91 3.97
C LYS A 97 -0.74 9.35 3.00
N LYS A 98 -1.72 10.13 3.47
CA LYS A 98 -2.89 10.56 2.69
C LYS A 98 -2.52 11.13 1.32
N SER A 99 -1.60 12.09 1.29
CA SER A 99 -1.22 12.79 0.04
C SER A 99 -0.67 11.83 -1.01
N GLU A 100 0.13 10.85 -0.60
CA GLU A 100 0.70 9.84 -1.49
C GLU A 100 -0.35 8.79 -1.91
N LEU A 101 -1.22 8.36 -0.99
CA LEU A 101 -2.24 7.34 -1.26
C LEU A 101 -3.40 7.86 -2.10
N LEU A 102 -3.73 9.15 -1.98
CA LEU A 102 -4.83 9.80 -2.71
C LEU A 102 -4.38 10.53 -3.97
N LEU A 103 -3.12 10.39 -4.39
CA LEU A 103 -2.63 10.93 -5.66
C LEU A 103 -3.49 10.48 -6.86
N ILE A 104 -4.10 9.29 -6.75
CA ILE A 104 -5.06 8.76 -7.72
C ILE A 104 -6.29 9.65 -7.97
N LEU A 105 -6.66 10.49 -6.99
CA LEU A 105 -7.78 11.41 -7.12
C LEU A 105 -7.44 12.62 -8.01
N ASP A 106 -6.15 12.89 -8.21
CA ASP A 106 -5.67 13.94 -9.10
C ASP A 106 -5.27 13.35 -10.47
N TYR A 107 -4.67 12.17 -10.45
CA TYR A 107 -4.19 11.45 -11.63
C TYR A 107 -4.82 10.05 -11.71
N PRO A 108 -6.08 9.91 -12.18
CA PRO A 108 -6.80 8.63 -12.21
C PRO A 108 -6.13 7.54 -13.07
N GLU A 109 -5.25 7.92 -13.98
CA GLU A 109 -4.43 7.01 -14.79
C GLU A 109 -3.43 6.18 -13.97
N ILE A 110 -2.93 6.70 -12.84
CA ILE A 110 -1.94 6.02 -11.99
C ILE A 110 -2.49 4.68 -11.47
N PRO A 111 -1.73 3.58 -11.46
CA PRO A 111 -2.23 2.31 -10.93
C PRO A 111 -2.40 2.35 -9.39
N LEU A 112 -3.55 1.85 -8.90
CA LEU A 112 -3.81 1.69 -7.45
C LEU A 112 -2.92 0.62 -6.78
N HIS A 113 -2.40 -0.30 -7.58
CA HIS A 113 -1.47 -1.34 -7.17
C HIS A 113 -0.35 -1.42 -8.18
N ASN A 114 0.89 -1.38 -7.70
CA ASN A 114 2.03 -1.52 -8.58
C ASN A 114 2.35 -2.99 -8.82
N ASN A 115 1.56 -3.65 -9.67
CA ASN A 115 1.81 -5.05 -10.04
C ASN A 115 3.18 -5.20 -10.73
N ALA A 116 3.62 -4.18 -11.48
CA ALA A 116 4.88 -4.18 -12.22
C ALA A 116 6.13 -4.07 -11.33
N ALA A 117 6.12 -3.24 -10.28
CA ALA A 117 7.25 -3.17 -9.35
C ALA A 117 7.41 -4.45 -8.51
N GLU A 118 6.32 -5.13 -8.15
CA GLU A 118 6.42 -6.44 -7.48
C GLU A 118 6.98 -7.54 -8.39
N LEU A 119 6.67 -7.49 -9.69
CA LEU A 119 7.18 -8.46 -10.69
C LEU A 119 8.66 -8.25 -10.97
N ALA A 120 9.11 -7.00 -11.14
CA ALA A 120 10.53 -6.68 -11.40
C ALA A 120 11.44 -7.11 -10.22
N VAL A 121 10.99 -6.89 -8.98
CA VAL A 121 11.70 -7.36 -7.77
C VAL A 121 11.75 -8.89 -7.73
N ARG A 122 10.66 -9.60 -8.06
CA ARG A 122 10.67 -11.07 -8.07
C ARG A 122 11.58 -11.67 -9.14
N VAL A 123 11.72 -11.04 -10.30
CA VAL A 123 12.67 -11.49 -11.34
C VAL A 123 14.12 -11.35 -10.86
N GLN A 124 14.44 -10.24 -10.17
CA GLN A 124 15.79 -10.00 -9.66
C GLN A 124 16.14 -10.87 -8.44
N VAL A 125 15.16 -11.15 -7.56
CA VAL A 125 15.34 -12.04 -6.40
C VAL A 125 15.47 -13.50 -6.84
N ARG A 126 14.72 -13.96 -7.86
CA ARG A 126 14.85 -15.33 -8.39
C ARG A 126 16.20 -15.58 -9.08
N LYS A 127 16.82 -14.55 -9.68
CA LYS A 127 18.19 -14.64 -10.21
C LYS A 127 19.26 -14.77 -9.12
N ARG A 128 19.01 -14.28 -7.90
CA ARG A 128 19.92 -14.45 -6.75
C ARG A 128 19.79 -15.84 -6.10
N ASP A 129 18.59 -16.41 -6.07
CA ASP A 129 18.36 -17.75 -5.47
C ASP A 129 19.00 -18.88 -6.30
N VAL A 130 19.10 -18.72 -7.62
CA VAL A 130 19.71 -19.71 -8.53
C VAL A 130 21.25 -19.71 -8.51
N SER A 131 21.90 -18.69 -7.93
CA SER A 131 23.38 -18.57 -7.99
C SER A 131 24.10 -19.04 -6.71
N LEU A 132 23.41 -19.68 -5.77
CA LEU A 132 23.97 -20.21 -4.52
C LEU A 132 24.13 -21.75 -4.52
N GLN A 133 24.40 -22.35 -5.68
CA GLN A 133 25.08 -23.65 -5.72
C GLN A 133 26.57 -23.41 -5.96
N THR A 134 27.27 -23.17 -4.86
CA THR A 134 28.73 -23.26 -4.76
C THR A 134 29.17 -24.65 -5.19
N ARG A 135 29.88 -24.78 -6.32
CA ARG A 135 30.73 -25.94 -6.57
C ARG A 135 32.16 -25.50 -6.34
N THR A 136 32.71 -26.02 -5.25
CA THR A 136 34.09 -25.90 -4.79
C THR A 136 35.07 -26.27 -5.88
N GLU A 137 36.16 -25.50 -5.94
CA GLU A 137 37.33 -25.70 -6.78
C GLU A 137 37.98 -27.07 -6.51
N GLN A 138 38.23 -27.83 -7.58
CA GLN A 138 39.44 -28.63 -7.73
C GLN A 138 39.73 -28.92 -9.20
#